data_AF-A0A3R7C0W2-F1
#
_entry.id   AF-A0A3R7C0W2-F1
#
_cell.length_a   1.000
_cell.length_b   1.000
_cell.length_c   1.000
_cell.angle_alpha   90.00
_cell.angle_beta   90.00
_cell.angle_gamma   90.00
#
_symmetry.space_group_name_H-M   'P 1'
#
loop_
_entity.id
_entity.type
_entity.pdbx_description
1 polymer ?
#
loop_
_entity_poly.entity_id
_entity_poly.type
_entity_poly.pdbx_seq_one_letter_code
_entity_poly.pdbx_strand_id
1 'polypeptide(L)'
;MKEKKTWIERVSDTEDDWVRASRLEREGRYEEASKYYLKDAEKERNPAMAALSYLSAAKCLAKVGKKEAAKYFRLAAENYRKYAEETVGISPTSAVWGYLTASKCYMWAEDEEKAKEYMEKARALADRLEIKPPSMEISGDVPLFKAYRRRRKSPS
;
A
#
# COMPACT_ATOMS: atom_id res chain seq x y z
N MET A 1 14.64 -41.38 16.22
CA MET A 1 15.68 -40.42 15.80
C MET A 1 14.96 -39.23 15.19
N LYS A 2 15.09 -38.02 15.76
CA LYS A 2 14.52 -36.79 15.16
C LYS A 2 15.54 -36.25 14.17
N GLU A 3 15.18 -36.21 12.89
CA GLU A 3 16.01 -35.59 11.86
C GLU A 3 16.29 -34.13 12.23
N LYS A 4 17.58 -33.76 12.23
CA LYS A 4 18.00 -32.38 12.43
C LYS A 4 17.67 -31.62 11.14
N LYS A 5 16.60 -30.82 11.17
CA LYS A 5 16.29 -29.85 10.11
C LYS A 5 17.55 -29.07 9.73
N THR A 6 17.81 -29.00 8.42
CA THR A 6 18.94 -28.26 7.88
C THR A 6 18.78 -26.76 8.13
N TRP A 7 19.89 -26.02 8.14
CA TRP A 7 19.88 -24.57 8.36
C TRP A 7 19.01 -23.82 7.34
N ILE A 8 18.90 -24.35 6.12
CA ILE A 8 18.00 -23.88 5.06
C ILE A 8 16.53 -24.05 5.45
N GLU A 9 16.15 -25.19 6.04
CA GLU A 9 14.79 -25.44 6.51
C GLU A 9 14.40 -24.54 7.69
N ARG A 10 15.38 -24.17 8.53
CA ARG A 10 15.18 -23.19 9.61
C ARG A 10 14.93 -21.77 9.09
N VAL A 11 15.55 -21.41 7.97
CA VAL A 11 15.32 -20.11 7.30
C VAL A 11 13.99 -20.10 6.55
N SER A 12 13.56 -21.24 6.00
CA SER A 12 12.26 -21.36 5.31
C SER A 12 11.05 -21.50 6.24
N ASP A 13 11.22 -22.04 7.46
CA ASP A 13 10.15 -22.11 8.48
C ASP A 13 9.81 -20.74 9.09
N THR A 14 10.56 -19.69 8.72
CA THR A 14 10.39 -18.29 9.12
C THR A 14 10.28 -17.37 7.89
N GLU A 15 9.64 -17.83 6.81
CA GLU A 15 9.31 -16.91 5.73
C GLU A 15 8.35 -15.82 6.25
N ASP A 16 8.90 -14.63 6.42
CA ASP A 16 8.20 -13.36 6.63
C ASP A 16 6.99 -13.27 5.68
N ASP A 17 5.82 -12.97 6.24
CA ASP A 17 4.55 -12.97 5.50
C ASP A 17 4.63 -12.04 4.27
N TRP A 18 5.36 -10.92 4.37
CA TRP A 18 5.60 -9.99 3.27
C TRP A 18 6.42 -10.60 2.13
N VAL A 19 7.51 -11.30 2.48
CA VAL A 19 8.40 -11.94 1.50
C VAL A 19 7.64 -13.03 0.75
N ARG A 20 6.87 -13.85 1.48
CA ARG A 20 6.06 -14.91 0.89
C ARG A 20 4.97 -14.35 -0.04
N ALA A 21 4.28 -13.29 0.39
CA ALA A 21 3.29 -12.61 -0.43
C ALA A 21 3.90 -12.05 -1.73
N SER A 22 5.07 -11.41 -1.63
CA SER A 22 5.76 -10.81 -2.77
C SER A 22 6.21 -11.85 -3.80
N ARG A 23 6.63 -13.04 -3.36
CA ARG A 23 6.90 -14.16 -4.27
C ARG A 23 5.64 -14.59 -5.02
N LEU A 24 4.54 -14.80 -4.29
CA LEU A 24 3.25 -15.20 -4.88
C LEU A 24 2.71 -14.16 -5.87
N GLU A 25 2.87 -12.86 -5.58
CA GLU A 25 2.47 -11.80 -6.51
C GLU A 25 3.25 -11.89 -7.84
N ARG A 26 4.58 -12.12 -7.77
CA ARG A 26 5.44 -12.27 -8.94
C ARG A 26 5.08 -13.49 -9.79
N GLU A 27 4.60 -14.56 -9.15
CA GLU A 27 4.07 -15.76 -9.82
C GLU A 27 2.66 -15.54 -10.40
N GLY A 28 2.03 -14.39 -10.18
CA GLY A 28 0.67 -14.09 -10.63
C GLY A 28 -0.44 -14.68 -9.75
N ARG A 29 -0.08 -15.26 -8.60
CA ARG A 29 -1.01 -15.86 -7.61
C ARG A 29 -1.60 -14.79 -6.69
N TYR A 30 -2.28 -13.81 -7.28
CA TYR A 30 -2.69 -12.59 -6.59
C TYR A 30 -3.63 -12.82 -5.40
N GLU A 31 -4.60 -13.72 -5.50
CA GLU A 31 -5.54 -14.00 -4.41
C GLU A 31 -4.87 -14.70 -3.21
N GLU A 32 -3.79 -15.44 -3.44
CA GLU A 32 -3.00 -16.04 -2.37
C GLU A 32 -2.04 -15.01 -1.77
N ALA A 33 -1.37 -14.23 -2.62
CA ALA A 33 -0.50 -13.13 -2.20
C ALA A 33 -1.23 -12.16 -1.26
N SER A 34 -2.48 -11.78 -1.60
CA SER A 34 -3.26 -10.88 -0.76
C SER A 34 -3.47 -11.40 0.66
N LYS A 35 -3.65 -12.71 0.85
CA LYS A 35 -3.86 -13.30 2.19
C LYS A 35 -2.63 -13.11 3.08
N TYR A 36 -1.43 -13.26 2.51
CA TYR A 36 -0.18 -13.07 3.25
C TYR A 36 0.10 -11.60 3.53
N TYR A 37 -0.16 -10.71 2.56
CA TYR A 37 -0.07 -9.27 2.78
C TYR A 37 -1.02 -8.75 3.88
N LEU A 38 -2.22 -9.32 3.99
CA LEU A 38 -3.15 -8.96 5.08
C LEU A 38 -2.66 -9.43 6.45
N LYS A 39 -2.12 -10.65 6.53
CA LYS A 39 -1.53 -11.17 7.78
C LYS A 39 -0.36 -10.33 8.26
N ASP A 40 0.47 -9.88 7.32
CA ASP A 40 1.57 -8.98 7.59
C ASP A 40 1.07 -7.63 8.15
N ALA A 41 0.10 -7.03 7.46
CA ALA A 41 -0.50 -5.75 7.86
C ALA A 41 -1.13 -5.78 9.26
N GLU A 42 -1.74 -6.90 9.66
CA GLU A 42 -2.37 -7.07 10.97
C GLU A 42 -1.37 -7.19 12.12
N LYS A 43 -0.13 -7.61 11.85
CA LYS A 43 0.93 -7.76 12.86
C LYS A 43 1.81 -6.52 12.99
N GLU A 44 1.86 -5.72 11.93
CA GLU A 44 2.75 -4.57 11.84
C GLU A 44 2.26 -3.41 12.75
N ARG A 45 3.21 -2.84 13.51
CA ARG A 45 2.97 -1.74 14.44
C ARG A 45 3.25 -0.39 13.82
N ASN A 46 4.13 -0.33 12.82
CA ASN A 46 4.46 0.88 12.09
C ASN A 46 3.35 1.20 11.07
N PRO A 47 2.65 2.34 11.18
CA PRO A 47 1.54 2.65 10.28
C PRO A 47 1.94 2.69 8.80
N ALA A 48 3.14 3.16 8.45
CA ALA A 48 3.57 3.20 7.06
C ALA A 48 3.76 1.80 6.46
N MET A 49 4.32 0.88 7.25
CA MET A 49 4.54 -0.50 6.83
C MET A 49 3.20 -1.24 6.74
N ALA A 50 2.31 -1.09 7.73
CA ALA A 50 0.97 -1.66 7.68
C ALA A 50 0.17 -1.12 6.48
N ALA A 51 0.29 0.18 6.18
CA ALA A 51 -0.35 0.80 5.03
C ALA A 51 0.14 0.23 3.70
N LEU A 52 1.46 0.05 3.57
CA LEU A 52 2.06 -0.60 2.40
C LEU A 52 1.48 -2.01 2.24
N SER A 53 1.30 -2.72 3.35
CA SER A 53 0.81 -4.09 3.31
C SER A 53 -0.65 -4.23 2.92
N TYR A 54 -1.52 -3.38 3.46
CA TYR A 54 -2.89 -3.26 2.98
C TYR A 54 -2.95 -2.84 1.51
N LEU A 55 -2.10 -1.91 1.07
CA LEU A 55 -2.09 -1.45 -0.31
C LEU A 55 -1.73 -2.57 -1.29
N SER A 56 -0.70 -3.37 -0.99
CA SER A 56 -0.30 -4.49 -1.84
C SER A 56 -1.38 -5.57 -1.89
N ALA A 57 -2.03 -5.88 -0.76
CA ALA A 57 -3.20 -6.77 -0.73
C ALA A 57 -4.34 -6.25 -1.62
N ALA A 58 -4.69 -4.96 -1.48
CA ALA A 58 -5.74 -4.31 -2.25
C ALA A 58 -5.46 -4.36 -3.76
N LYS A 59 -4.23 -4.04 -4.18
CA LYS A 59 -3.80 -4.13 -5.59
C LYS A 59 -3.92 -5.56 -6.13
N CYS A 60 -3.51 -6.56 -5.36
CA CYS A 60 -3.66 -7.97 -5.75
C CYS A 60 -5.13 -8.34 -5.97
N LEU A 61 -6.01 -8.00 -5.02
CA LEU A 61 -7.46 -8.24 -5.11
C LEU A 61 -8.10 -7.50 -6.29
N ALA A 62 -7.68 -6.26 -6.55
CA ALA A 62 -8.16 -5.48 -7.69
C ALA A 62 -7.75 -6.11 -9.04
N LYS A 63 -6.53 -6.67 -9.16
CA LYS A 63 -6.07 -7.37 -10.38
C LYS A 63 -6.93 -8.58 -10.75
N VAL A 64 -7.53 -9.23 -9.75
CA VAL A 64 -8.47 -10.36 -9.92
C VAL A 64 -9.94 -9.96 -9.85
N GLY A 65 -10.25 -8.66 -9.79
CA GLY A 65 -11.61 -8.13 -9.87
C GLY A 65 -12.46 -8.29 -8.60
N LYS A 66 -11.84 -8.51 -7.44
CA LYS A 66 -12.55 -8.64 -6.16
C LYS A 66 -12.97 -7.26 -5.66
N LYS A 67 -14.28 -7.05 -5.47
CA LYS A 67 -14.86 -5.79 -4.97
C LYS A 67 -14.33 -5.39 -3.58
N GLU A 68 -13.94 -6.39 -2.77
CA GLU A 68 -13.37 -6.19 -1.44
C GLU A 68 -12.05 -5.39 -1.46
N ALA A 69 -11.39 -5.24 -2.61
CA ALA A 69 -10.20 -4.40 -2.75
C ALA A 69 -10.42 -2.97 -2.21
N ALA A 70 -11.62 -2.39 -2.42
CA ALA A 70 -11.96 -1.04 -1.93
C ALA A 70 -11.84 -0.91 -0.41
N LYS A 71 -12.22 -1.95 0.35
CA LYS A 71 -12.06 -2.00 1.82
C LYS A 71 -10.59 -1.88 2.22
N TYR A 72 -9.72 -2.61 1.54
CA TYR A 72 -8.29 -2.63 1.86
C TYR A 72 -7.56 -1.38 1.37
N PHE A 73 -8.01 -0.75 0.28
CA PHE A 73 -7.56 0.59 -0.07
C PHE A 73 -7.92 1.61 1.02
N ARG A 74 -9.12 1.54 1.61
CA ARG A 74 -9.50 2.41 2.73
C ARG A 74 -8.59 2.20 3.96
N LEU A 75 -8.32 0.95 4.33
CA LEU A 75 -7.40 0.64 5.45
C LEU A 75 -5.98 1.14 5.19
N ALA A 76 -5.48 1.01 3.96
CA ALA A 76 -4.19 1.60 3.57
C ALA A 76 -4.20 3.13 3.73
N ALA A 77 -5.29 3.78 3.29
CA ALA A 77 -5.44 5.23 3.40
C ALA A 77 -5.43 5.72 4.85
N GLU A 78 -6.14 5.02 5.74
CA GLU A 78 -6.21 5.34 7.17
C GLU A 78 -4.84 5.21 7.86
N ASN A 79 -4.06 4.19 7.50
CA ASN A 79 -2.71 4.01 8.05
C ASN A 79 -1.71 5.02 7.49
N TYR A 80 -1.78 5.38 6.20
CA TYR A 80 -0.96 6.46 5.64
C TYR A 80 -1.31 7.83 6.22
N ARG A 81 -2.60 8.09 6.49
CA ARG A 81 -3.02 9.28 7.22
C ARG A 81 -2.38 9.30 8.60
N LYS A 82 -2.52 8.21 9.37
CA LYS A 82 -1.96 8.11 10.72
C LYS A 82 -0.45 8.34 10.70
N TYR A 83 0.26 7.72 9.76
CA TYR A 83 1.68 7.98 9.54
C TYR A 83 1.97 9.47 9.31
N ALA A 84 1.20 10.14 8.44
CA ALA A 84 1.39 11.57 8.17
C ALA A 84 1.17 12.43 9.42
N GLU A 85 0.12 12.14 10.18
CA GLU A 85 -0.21 12.85 11.43
C GLU A 85 0.87 12.67 12.50
N GLU A 86 1.42 11.46 12.64
CA GLU A 86 2.51 11.18 13.59
C GLU A 86 3.85 11.79 13.16
N THR A 87 4.09 11.94 11.85
CA THR A 87 5.37 12.43 11.33
C THR A 87 5.42 13.92 11.05
N VAL A 88 4.29 14.63 10.98
CA VAL A 88 4.27 16.04 10.59
C VAL A 88 5.15 16.94 11.46
N GLY A 89 5.27 16.65 12.76
CA GLY A 89 6.13 17.41 13.68
C GLY A 89 7.63 17.05 13.58
N ILE A 90 7.97 15.92 12.97
CA ILE A 90 9.35 15.40 12.87
C ILE A 90 9.90 15.63 11.46
N SER A 91 9.10 15.28 10.44
CA SER A 91 9.42 15.41 9.02
C SER A 91 8.16 15.85 8.27
N PRO A 92 7.94 17.18 8.13
CA PRO A 92 6.83 17.72 7.35
C PRO A 92 6.79 17.21 5.90
N THR A 93 7.95 17.00 5.29
CA THR A 93 8.08 16.42 3.95
C THR A 93 7.54 14.98 3.88
N SER A 94 7.84 14.16 4.89
CA SER A 94 7.28 12.79 4.99
C SER A 94 5.77 12.82 5.20
N ALA A 95 5.26 13.78 5.96
CA ALA A 95 3.83 13.95 6.14
C ALA A 95 3.11 14.36 4.85
N VAL A 96 3.70 15.24 4.01
CA VAL A 96 3.17 15.53 2.67
C VAL A 96 3.03 14.25 1.85
N TRP A 97 4.07 13.40 1.84
CA TRP A 97 4.02 12.12 1.15
C TRP A 97 2.93 11.18 1.71
N GLY A 98 2.81 11.11 3.04
CA GLY A 98 1.79 10.30 3.70
C GLY A 98 0.37 10.75 3.34
N TYR A 99 0.10 12.06 3.37
CA TYR A 99 -1.21 12.61 2.99
C TYR A 99 -1.53 12.41 1.49
N LEU A 100 -0.56 12.57 0.59
CA LEU A 100 -0.75 12.28 -0.83
C LEU A 100 -1.06 10.80 -1.07
N THR A 101 -0.36 9.90 -0.38
CA THR A 101 -0.58 8.46 -0.51
C THR A 101 -1.93 8.05 0.07
N ALA A 102 -2.32 8.63 1.21
CA ALA A 102 -3.65 8.45 1.80
C ALA A 102 -4.76 8.92 0.85
N SER A 103 -4.64 10.13 0.29
CA SER A 103 -5.57 10.67 -0.70
C SER A 103 -5.78 9.73 -1.89
N LYS A 104 -4.68 9.21 -2.46
CA LYS A 104 -4.74 8.26 -3.58
C LYS A 104 -5.45 6.96 -3.20
N CYS A 105 -5.19 6.44 -2.00
CA CYS A 105 -5.84 5.23 -1.50
C CYS A 105 -7.34 5.45 -1.23
N TYR A 106 -7.75 6.60 -0.69
CA TYR A 106 -9.17 6.95 -0.54
C TYR A 106 -9.89 7.01 -1.88
N MET A 107 -9.25 7.58 -2.91
CA MET A 107 -9.83 7.59 -4.26
C MET A 107 -9.98 6.18 -4.85
N TRP A 108 -9.02 5.28 -4.63
CA TRP A 108 -9.16 3.86 -5.00
C TRP A 108 -10.19 3.10 -4.15
N ALA A 109 -10.54 3.62 -2.98
CA ALA A 109 -11.61 3.13 -2.13
C ALA A 109 -12.97 3.80 -2.43
N GLU A 110 -13.06 4.60 -3.51
CA GLU A 110 -14.27 5.34 -3.92
C GLU A 110 -14.77 6.34 -2.85
N ASP A 111 -13.84 6.85 -2.03
CA ASP A 111 -14.09 7.87 -1.00
C ASP A 111 -13.53 9.22 -1.46
N GLU A 112 -14.25 9.87 -2.39
CA GLU A 112 -13.82 11.11 -3.03
C GLU A 112 -13.69 12.28 -2.06
N GLU A 113 -14.55 12.33 -1.04
CA GLU A 113 -14.56 13.38 -0.02
C GLU A 113 -13.24 13.37 0.76
N LYS A 114 -12.86 12.22 1.33
CA LYS A 114 -11.59 12.09 2.03
C LYS A 114 -10.40 12.22 1.10
N ALA A 115 -10.50 11.71 -0.13
CA ALA A 115 -9.42 11.87 -1.11
C ALA A 115 -9.09 13.35 -1.34
N LYS A 116 -10.12 14.19 -1.50
CA LYS A 116 -9.97 15.64 -1.65
C LYS A 116 -9.44 16.29 -0.38
N GLU A 117 -9.98 15.94 0.79
CA GLU A 117 -9.55 16.48 2.08
C GLU A 117 -8.03 16.30 2.31
N TYR A 118 -7.52 15.07 2.15
CA TYR A 118 -6.10 14.81 2.38
C TYR A 118 -5.21 15.35 1.27
N MET A 119 -5.73 15.50 0.05
CA MET A 119 -5.00 16.19 -1.01
C MET A 119 -4.81 17.68 -0.68
N GLU A 120 -5.86 18.35 -0.19
CA GLU A 120 -5.80 19.76 0.20
C GLU A 120 -4.88 19.95 1.40
N LYS A 121 -4.92 19.05 2.40
CA LYS A 121 -3.96 19.03 3.52
C LYS A 121 -2.52 18.90 3.03
N ALA A 122 -2.25 17.98 2.10
CA ALA A 122 -0.91 17.80 1.54
C ALA A 122 -0.41 19.04 0.80
N ARG A 123 -1.27 19.68 0.00
CA ARG A 123 -0.95 20.91 -0.74
C ARG A 123 -0.67 22.07 0.20
N ALA A 124 -1.55 22.33 1.15
CA ALA A 124 -1.37 23.40 2.13
C ALA A 124 -0.07 23.24 2.93
N LEU A 125 0.29 21.99 3.27
CA LEU A 125 1.55 21.71 3.94
C LEU A 125 2.75 21.91 3.01
N ALA A 126 2.68 21.43 1.76
CA ALA A 126 3.75 21.60 0.78
C ALA A 126 4.01 23.07 0.45
N ASP A 127 2.95 23.87 0.27
CA ASP A 127 3.02 25.30 -0.01
C ASP A 127 3.71 26.06 1.13
N ARG A 128 3.37 25.73 2.39
CA ARG A 128 4.02 26.31 3.58
C ARG A 128 5.50 25.96 3.70
N LEU A 129 5.91 24.83 3.15
CA LEU A 129 7.29 24.36 3.16
C LEU A 129 8.04 24.84 1.91
N GLU A 130 7.37 25.51 0.97
CA GLU A 130 7.90 25.88 -0.35
C GLU A 130 8.49 24.68 -1.11
N ILE A 131 7.99 23.47 -0.83
CA ILE A 131 8.42 22.25 -1.51
C ILE A 131 7.46 21.93 -2.64
N LYS A 132 8.02 21.62 -3.81
CA LYS A 132 7.22 21.00 -4.86
C LYS A 132 6.81 19.61 -4.36
N PRO A 133 5.51 19.29 -4.22
CA PRO A 133 5.10 17.97 -3.80
C PRO A 133 5.70 16.95 -4.77
N PRO A 134 6.20 15.79 -4.28
CA PRO A 134 6.76 14.78 -5.14
C PRO A 134 5.74 14.43 -6.23
N SER A 135 6.17 14.45 -7.49
CA SER A 135 5.40 13.87 -8.59
C SER A 135 5.27 12.38 -8.29
N MET A 136 4.17 11.98 -7.67
CA MET A 136 4.02 10.64 -7.11
C MET A 136 3.77 9.61 -8.22
N GLU A 137 4.84 9.19 -8.88
CA GLU A 137 4.89 8.04 -9.78
C GLU A 137 5.22 6.77 -8.98
N ILE A 138 4.23 6.23 -8.27
CA ILE A 138 4.38 4.91 -7.63
C ILE A 138 4.08 3.84 -8.68
N SER A 139 5.14 3.25 -9.23
CA SER A 139 5.20 2.02 -10.05
C SER A 139 3.93 1.66 -10.84
N GLY A 140 3.93 2.09 -12.11
CA GLY A 140 2.96 1.73 -13.13
C GLY A 140 1.94 2.83 -13.41
N ASP A 141 2.24 3.68 -14.40
CA ASP A 141 1.35 4.53 -15.24
C ASP A 141 -0.07 4.87 -14.76
N VAL A 142 -0.25 5.25 -13.50
CA VAL A 142 -1.53 5.76 -13.02
C VAL A 142 -1.28 7.12 -12.34
N PRO A 143 -1.50 8.22 -13.10
CA PRO A 143 -1.59 9.57 -12.53
C PRO A 143 -2.52 9.56 -11.33
N LEU A 144 -2.29 10.47 -10.37
CA LEU A 144 -3.02 10.52 -9.10
C LEU A 144 -4.53 10.27 -9.29
N PHE A 145 -5.13 10.85 -10.34
CA PHE A 145 -6.57 10.85 -10.65
C PHE A 145 -7.09 9.79 -11.62
N LYS A 146 -6.31 8.78 -12.03
CA LYS A 146 -6.89 7.66 -12.80
C LYS A 146 -7.32 6.55 -11.86
N ALA A 147 -8.56 6.09 -12.05
CA ALA A 147 -9.04 4.84 -11.46
C ALA A 147 -8.02 3.72 -11.74
N TYR A 148 -7.75 2.87 -10.74
CA TYR A 148 -6.88 1.72 -10.91
C TYR A 148 -7.47 0.80 -11.98
N ARG A 149 -7.01 0.96 -13.23
CA ARG A 149 -7.44 0.13 -14.36
C ARG A 149 -6.42 -0.96 -14.57
N ARG A 150 -6.89 -2.20 -14.52
CA ARG A 150 -6.17 -3.41 -14.92
C ARG A 150 -5.49 -3.15 -16.27
N ARG A 151 -4.16 -3.27 -16.35
CA ARG A 151 -3.49 -3.40 -17.66
C ARG A 151 -4.07 -4.66 -18.32
N ARG A 152 -4.91 -4.48 -19.34
CA ARG A 152 -5.25 -5.57 -20.27
C ARG A 152 -3.93 -5.99 -20.91
N LYS A 153 -3.52 -7.25 -20.76
CA LYS A 153 -2.50 -7.81 -21.65
C LYS A 153 -3.05 -7.68 -23.07
N SER A 154 -2.33 -6.98 -23.93
CA SER A 154 -2.59 -7.02 -25.37
C SER A 154 -2.53 -8.49 -25.80
N PRO A 155 -3.52 -9.02 -26.52
CA PRO A 155 -3.36 -10.31 -27.16
C PRO A 155 -2.24 -10.17 -28.20
N SER A 156 -1.21 -11.00 -28.07
CA SER A 156 -0.22 -11.28 -29.12
C SER A 156 -0.82 -12.20 -30.16
#